data_AF-A0A812Q471-F1
#
_entry.id   AF-A0A812Q471-F1
#
_cell.length_a   1.000
_cell.length_b   1.000
_cell.length_c   1.000
_cell.angle_alpha   90.00
_cell.angle_beta   90.00
_cell.angle_gamma   90.00
#
_symmetry.space_group_name_H-M   'P 1'
#
loop_
_entity.id
_entity.type
_entity.pdbx_description
1 polymer ?
#
loop_
_entity_poly.entity_id
_entity_poly.type
_entity_poly.pdbx_seq_one_letter_code
_entity_poly.pdbx_strand_id
1 'polypeptide(L)'
;MGFSCFFVLPLVASSSDAVPRHERAASAQKVQHMYKHAFDSYMSHAFPADELRPLSCDGRLRRERGDLDAMLGNYSMTLIDALDSLVIFRRKTAFKVAVSYIEDNVYFDKDLEVSTFEVNIRILGGLLSGHMHAQKILPKYTGGLLDKAGLVKLQCGLGTQPA
;
A
#
# COMPACT_ATOMS: atom_id res chain seq x y z
N MET A 1 43.47 -6.16 49.78
CA MET A 1 42.70 -7.38 49.46
C MET A 1 41.43 -6.95 48.74
N GLY A 2 41.39 -7.07 47.41
CA GLY A 2 40.23 -6.68 46.61
C GLY A 2 39.98 -7.76 45.57
N PHE A 3 39.00 -8.64 45.83
CA PHE A 3 38.55 -9.61 44.83
C PHE A 3 37.53 -8.92 43.93
N SER A 4 37.98 -8.53 42.73
CA SER A 4 37.08 -8.12 41.65
C SER A 4 36.28 -9.33 41.21
N CYS A 5 34.99 -9.34 41.54
CA CYS A 5 34.05 -10.37 41.11
C CYS A 5 33.68 -10.08 39.64
N PHE A 6 34.41 -10.67 38.70
CA PHE A 6 33.99 -10.73 37.30
C PHE A 6 32.79 -11.67 37.20
N PHE A 7 31.59 -11.10 37.32
CA PHE A 7 30.37 -11.75 36.85
C PHE A 7 30.46 -11.86 35.33
N VAL A 8 30.95 -13.00 34.83
CA VAL A 8 30.75 -13.41 33.45
C VAL A 8 29.25 -13.68 33.30
N LEU A 9 28.52 -12.69 32.78
CA LEU A 9 27.15 -12.92 32.33
C LEU A 9 27.22 -14.03 31.27
N PRO A 10 26.58 -15.20 31.47
CA PRO A 10 26.50 -16.17 30.39
C PRO A 10 25.71 -15.50 29.28
N LEU A 11 26.32 -15.37 28.11
CA LEU A 11 25.62 -15.07 26.87
C LEU A 11 24.61 -16.20 26.68
N VAL A 12 23.36 -15.99 27.12
CA VAL A 12 22.25 -16.88 26.78
C VAL A 12 22.11 -16.73 25.27
N ALA A 13 22.71 -17.68 24.54
CA ALA A 13 22.39 -17.88 23.13
C ALA A 13 20.91 -18.20 23.09
N SER A 14 20.09 -17.19 22.76
CA SER A 14 18.69 -17.41 22.42
C SER A 14 18.70 -18.32 21.19
N SER A 15 18.48 -19.61 21.41
CA SER A 15 18.11 -20.55 20.35
C SER A 15 16.76 -20.09 19.84
N SER A 16 16.76 -19.12 18.93
CA SER A 16 15.63 -18.92 18.04
C SER A 16 15.52 -20.20 17.22
N ASP A 17 14.65 -21.11 17.64
CA ASP A 17 14.32 -22.28 16.84
C ASP A 17 13.82 -21.76 15.49
N ALA A 18 14.69 -21.85 14.47
CA ALA A 18 14.38 -21.35 13.15
C ALA A 18 13.19 -22.15 12.62
N VAL A 19 12.08 -21.48 12.35
CA VAL A 19 10.85 -22.11 11.83
C VAL A 19 11.20 -23.04 10.67
N PRO A 20 10.83 -24.33 10.73
CA PRO A 20 11.14 -25.29 9.68
C PRO A 20 10.71 -24.81 8.30
N ARG A 21 11.48 -25.15 7.25
CA ARG A 21 11.21 -24.66 5.89
C ARG A 21 9.81 -25.02 5.39
N HIS A 22 9.33 -26.21 5.74
CA HIS A 22 8.01 -26.68 5.33
C HIS A 22 6.87 -25.86 5.95
N GLU A 23 6.97 -25.51 7.24
CA GLU A 23 6.01 -24.63 7.93
C GLU A 23 6.04 -23.21 7.37
N ARG A 24 7.23 -22.68 7.04
CA ARG A 24 7.36 -21.39 6.35
C ARG A 24 6.69 -21.41 4.98
N ALA A 25 6.87 -22.49 4.22
CA ALA A 25 6.23 -22.64 2.90
C ALA A 25 4.69 -22.72 3.01
N ALA A 26 4.18 -23.50 3.96
CA ALA A 26 2.74 -23.59 4.23
C ALA A 26 2.17 -22.24 4.66
N SER A 27 2.88 -21.50 5.52
CA SER A 27 2.49 -20.14 5.94
C SER A 27 2.48 -19.16 4.76
N ALA A 28 3.50 -19.20 3.90
CA ALA A 28 3.56 -18.36 2.69
C ALA A 28 2.39 -18.64 1.73
N GLN A 29 2.02 -19.91 1.54
CA GLN A 29 0.85 -20.29 0.75
C GLN A 29 -0.45 -19.73 1.36
N LYS A 30 -0.60 -19.82 2.69
CA LYS A 30 -1.76 -19.26 3.39
C LYS A 30 -1.84 -17.74 3.22
N VAL A 31 -0.73 -17.02 3.35
CA VAL A 31 -0.67 -15.57 3.12
C VAL A 31 -1.03 -15.23 1.68
N GLN A 32 -0.54 -15.99 0.70
CA GLN A 32 -0.90 -15.77 -0.71
C GLN A 32 -2.41 -15.96 -0.95
N HIS A 33 -3.03 -16.96 -0.31
CA HIS A 33 -4.48 -17.16 -0.38
C HIS A 33 -5.25 -16.00 0.26
N MET A 34 -4.82 -15.51 1.42
CA MET A 34 -5.42 -14.35 2.09
C MET A 34 -5.32 -13.09 1.22
N TYR A 35 -4.14 -12.82 0.64
CA TYR A 35 -3.96 -11.69 -0.27
C TYR A 35 -4.88 -11.78 -1.49
N LYS A 36 -4.95 -12.97 -2.11
CA LYS A 36 -5.86 -13.20 -3.24
C LYS A 36 -7.30 -12.90 -2.86
N HIS A 37 -7.77 -13.41 -1.73
CA HIS A 37 -9.12 -13.17 -1.24
C HIS A 37 -9.40 -11.67 -1.02
N ALA A 38 -8.50 -10.96 -0.33
CA ALA A 38 -8.66 -9.53 -0.05
C ALA A 38 -8.67 -8.70 -1.34
N PHE A 39 -7.68 -8.88 -2.21
CA PHE A 39 -7.56 -8.12 -3.46
C PHE A 39 -8.73 -8.39 -4.41
N ASP A 40 -9.14 -9.65 -4.57
CA ASP A 40 -10.25 -9.98 -5.48
C ASP A 40 -11.59 -9.45 -4.95
N SER A 41 -11.77 -9.45 -3.63
CA SER A 41 -12.96 -8.85 -3.00
C SER A 41 -12.97 -7.34 -3.21
N TYR A 42 -11.84 -6.66 -3.05
CA TYR A 42 -11.72 -5.23 -3.37
C TYR A 42 -12.11 -4.96 -4.83
N MET A 43 -11.52 -5.70 -5.77
CA MET A 43 -11.80 -5.53 -7.19
C MET A 43 -13.27 -5.80 -7.56
N SER A 44 -13.96 -6.66 -6.82
CA SER A 44 -15.35 -7.05 -7.11
C SER A 44 -16.39 -6.15 -6.44
N HIS A 45 -16.08 -5.58 -5.27
CA HIS A 45 -17.06 -4.94 -4.40
C HIS A 45 -16.81 -3.45 -4.13
N ALA A 46 -15.57 -2.99 -4.26
CA ALA A 46 -15.20 -1.64 -3.87
C ALA A 46 -14.50 -0.85 -4.96
N PHE A 47 -13.84 -1.49 -5.91
CA PHE A 47 -13.19 -0.78 -7.01
C PHE A 47 -14.20 0.07 -7.80
N PRO A 48 -13.94 1.38 -8.03
CA PRO A 48 -12.66 2.08 -7.87
C PRO A 48 -12.49 2.90 -6.58
N ALA A 49 -13.33 2.70 -5.57
CA ALA A 49 -13.20 3.39 -4.28
C ALA A 49 -11.83 3.15 -3.63
N ASP A 50 -11.48 4.02 -2.68
CA ASP A 50 -10.18 3.94 -2.02
C ASP A 50 -10.03 2.69 -1.15
N GLU A 51 -11.11 2.21 -0.54
CA GLU A 51 -11.10 1.08 0.39
C GLU A 51 -12.39 0.26 0.31
N LEU A 52 -12.31 -1.03 0.69
CA LEU A 52 -13.44 -1.94 0.85
C LEU A 52 -13.94 -1.93 2.28
N ARG A 53 -15.26 -1.85 2.49
CA ARG A 53 -15.93 -2.20 3.75
C ARG A 53 -16.32 -3.69 3.69
N PRO A 54 -15.57 -4.60 4.34
CA PRO A 54 -15.72 -6.04 4.10
C PRO A 54 -17.01 -6.64 4.67
N LEU A 55 -17.68 -5.99 5.61
CA LEU A 55 -18.93 -6.47 6.19
C LEU A 55 -20.15 -6.10 5.35
N SER A 56 -20.14 -4.90 4.75
CA SER A 56 -21.21 -4.39 3.90
C SER A 56 -20.98 -4.69 2.41
N CYS A 57 -19.79 -5.17 2.04
CA CYS A 57 -19.40 -5.50 0.67
C CYS A 57 -19.57 -4.33 -0.32
N ASP A 58 -19.19 -3.13 0.12
CA ASP A 58 -19.22 -1.90 -0.66
C ASP A 58 -17.94 -1.07 -0.47
N GLY A 59 -17.73 -0.08 -1.34
CA GLY A 59 -16.62 0.85 -1.23
C GLY A 59 -16.84 1.89 -0.14
N ARG A 60 -15.79 2.25 0.62
CA ARG A 60 -15.85 3.37 1.57
C ARG A 60 -15.89 4.68 0.77
N LEU A 61 -17.08 5.30 0.71
CA LEU A 61 -17.27 6.65 0.19
C LEU A 61 -17.11 7.68 1.31
N ARG A 62 -16.72 8.92 1.00
CA ARG A 62 -16.62 9.98 2.02
C ARG A 62 -17.96 10.11 2.75
N ARG A 63 -17.85 10.34 4.07
CA ARG A 63 -18.86 10.69 5.08
C ARG A 63 -19.26 9.56 6.03
N GLU A 64 -18.38 9.26 6.98
CA GLU A 64 -18.80 9.03 8.36
C GLU A 64 -17.98 9.95 9.28
N ARG A 65 -18.68 10.71 10.14
CA ARG A 65 -18.09 11.75 11.01
C ARG A 65 -17.34 11.05 12.14
N GLY A 66 -16.03 11.24 12.25
CA GLY A 66 -15.24 10.75 13.39
C GLY A 66 -13.98 9.95 13.05
N ASP A 67 -13.73 9.62 11.78
CA ASP A 67 -12.52 8.89 11.40
C ASP A 67 -11.31 9.85 11.27
N LEU A 68 -10.20 9.45 11.88
CA LEU A 68 -8.85 10.01 11.66
C LEU A 68 -8.40 9.91 10.18
N ASP A 69 -9.13 9.13 9.37
CA ASP A 69 -8.89 8.92 7.94
C ASP A 69 -9.61 9.95 7.07
N ALA A 70 -9.21 11.22 7.14
CA ALA A 70 -9.62 12.26 6.18
C ALA A 70 -9.06 12.03 4.75
N MET A 71 -8.70 10.77 4.41
CA MET A 71 -7.84 10.40 3.29
C MET A 71 -8.55 10.00 2.01
N LEU A 72 -9.88 9.88 2.06
CA LEU A 72 -10.66 9.42 0.92
C LEU A 72 -10.73 10.52 -0.15
N GLY A 73 -9.85 10.43 -1.14
CA GLY A 73 -9.75 11.32 -2.29
C GLY A 73 -10.20 10.69 -3.61
N ASN A 74 -10.73 9.47 -3.54
CA ASN A 74 -11.15 8.67 -4.68
C ASN A 74 -10.00 8.51 -5.68
N TYR A 75 -8.83 8.10 -5.18
CA TYR A 75 -7.61 7.83 -5.95
C TYR A 75 -7.47 6.35 -6.31
N SER A 76 -8.42 5.50 -5.90
CA SER A 76 -8.26 4.05 -5.89
C SER A 76 -7.06 3.64 -5.03
N MET A 77 -6.98 4.20 -3.81
CA MET A 77 -5.85 4.04 -2.89
C MET A 77 -5.43 2.58 -2.67
N THR A 78 -6.38 1.67 -2.38
CA THR A 78 -6.08 0.23 -2.23
C THR A 78 -5.41 -0.35 -3.48
N LEU A 79 -5.79 0.09 -4.68
CA LEU A 79 -5.16 -0.37 -5.93
C LEU A 79 -3.71 0.11 -6.03
N ILE A 80 -3.44 1.37 -5.65
CA ILE A 80 -2.09 1.96 -5.66
C ILE A 80 -1.20 1.27 -4.62
N ASP A 81 -1.69 1.10 -3.38
CA ASP A 81 -0.97 0.42 -2.30
C ASP A 81 -0.66 -1.04 -2.65
N ALA A 82 -1.50 -1.68 -3.47
CA ALA A 82 -1.32 -3.09 -3.85
C ALA A 82 -0.32 -3.31 -5.00
N LEU A 83 0.22 -2.27 -5.65
CA LEU A 83 1.04 -2.42 -6.86
C LEU A 83 2.27 -3.32 -6.66
N ASP A 84 3.06 -3.10 -5.60
CA ASP A 84 4.23 -3.92 -5.29
C ASP A 84 3.84 -5.33 -4.84
N SER A 85 2.76 -5.45 -4.07
CA SER A 85 2.23 -6.70 -3.55
C SER A 85 1.75 -7.61 -4.68
N LEU A 86 1.11 -7.05 -5.71
CA LEU A 86 0.76 -7.80 -6.93
C LEU A 86 2.00 -8.42 -7.58
N VAL A 87 3.14 -7.76 -7.53
CA VAL A 87 4.41 -8.28 -8.05
C VAL A 87 4.96 -9.37 -7.14
N ILE A 88 5.01 -9.13 -5.82
CA ILE A 88 5.49 -10.09 -4.81
C ILE A 88 4.69 -11.40 -4.87
N PHE A 89 3.37 -11.32 -4.97
CA PHE A 89 2.47 -12.47 -5.08
C PHE A 89 2.34 -13.04 -6.49
N ARG A 90 3.21 -12.61 -7.43
CA ARG A 90 3.31 -13.10 -8.81
C ARG A 90 2.05 -12.90 -9.66
N ARG A 91 1.22 -11.91 -9.35
CA ARG A 91 -0.02 -11.55 -10.07
C ARG A 91 0.25 -10.53 -11.20
N LYS A 92 1.17 -10.85 -12.12
CA LYS A 92 1.64 -9.93 -13.17
C LYS A 92 0.54 -9.38 -14.08
N THR A 93 -0.48 -10.18 -14.40
CA THR A 93 -1.61 -9.72 -15.23
C THR A 93 -2.42 -8.65 -14.52
N ALA A 94 -2.74 -8.86 -13.24
CA ALA A 94 -3.45 -7.87 -12.43
C ALA A 94 -2.61 -6.60 -12.22
N PHE A 95 -1.29 -6.75 -12.01
CA PHE A 95 -0.37 -5.61 -11.97
C PHE A 95 -0.42 -4.77 -13.24
N LYS A 96 -0.33 -5.39 -14.43
CA LYS A 96 -0.42 -4.67 -15.71
C LYS A 96 -1.74 -3.91 -15.85
N VAL A 97 -2.86 -4.53 -15.49
CA VAL A 97 -4.19 -3.88 -15.52
C VAL A 97 -4.25 -2.71 -14.55
N ALA A 98 -3.75 -2.89 -13.33
CA ALA A 98 -3.71 -1.85 -12.31
C ALA A 98 -2.88 -0.64 -12.76
N VAL A 99 -1.70 -0.85 -13.31
CA VAL A 99 -0.84 0.23 -13.84
C VAL A 99 -1.55 1.02 -14.92
N SER A 100 -2.14 0.35 -15.92
CA SER A 100 -2.89 1.02 -17.00
C SER A 100 -4.05 1.84 -16.43
N TYR A 101 -4.83 1.25 -15.51
CA TYR A 101 -5.95 1.96 -14.90
C TYR A 101 -5.50 3.22 -14.15
N ILE A 102 -4.41 3.14 -13.39
CA ILE A 102 -3.89 4.29 -12.62
C ILE A 102 -3.40 5.40 -13.54
N GLU A 103 -2.69 5.06 -14.62
CA GLU A 103 -2.24 6.04 -15.62
C GLU A 103 -3.44 6.77 -16.25
N ASP A 104 -4.48 6.03 -16.60
CA ASP A 104 -5.62 6.53 -17.37
C ASP A 104 -6.68 7.25 -16.50
N ASN A 105 -6.89 6.83 -15.25
CA ASN A 105 -8.09 7.22 -14.47
C ASN A 105 -7.80 7.95 -13.14
N VAL A 106 -6.56 7.92 -12.63
CA VAL A 106 -6.23 8.55 -11.35
C VAL A 106 -5.72 9.98 -11.57
N TYR A 107 -6.38 10.95 -10.95
CA TYR A 107 -6.02 12.37 -11.03
C TYR A 107 -5.85 12.96 -9.63
N PHE A 108 -4.80 13.77 -9.46
CA PHE A 108 -4.44 14.41 -8.19
C PHE A 108 -4.86 15.87 -8.09
N ASP A 109 -5.18 16.51 -9.22
CA ASP A 109 -5.69 17.88 -9.26
C ASP A 109 -7.18 17.88 -8.89
N LYS A 110 -7.44 17.84 -7.58
CA LYS A 110 -8.78 17.83 -7.00
C LYS A 110 -8.79 18.73 -5.77
N ASP A 111 -9.83 19.54 -5.64
CA ASP A 111 -10.04 20.41 -4.49
C ASP A 111 -10.61 19.60 -3.30
N LEU A 112 -9.71 18.93 -2.56
CA LEU A 112 -10.06 18.25 -1.32
C LEU A 112 -8.97 18.34 -0.27
N GLU A 113 -9.39 18.39 0.99
CA GLU A 113 -8.49 18.26 2.13
C GLU A 113 -8.13 16.78 2.36
N VAL A 114 -6.83 16.51 2.40
CA VAL A 114 -6.20 15.21 2.64
C VAL A 114 -5.07 15.36 3.66
N SER A 115 -4.73 14.30 4.40
CA SER A 115 -3.48 14.27 5.16
C SER A 115 -2.27 14.21 4.22
N THR A 116 -1.33 15.11 4.41
CA THR A 116 -0.05 15.05 3.71
C THR A 116 0.75 13.79 4.06
N PHE A 117 0.63 13.31 5.29
CA PHE A 117 1.34 12.13 5.78
C PHE A 117 0.90 10.86 5.05
N GLU A 118 -0.41 10.58 5.03
CA GLU A 118 -0.96 9.37 4.42
C GLU A 118 -0.80 9.36 2.90
N VAL A 119 -1.01 10.50 2.23
CA VAL A 119 -0.77 10.61 0.77
C VAL A 119 0.71 10.34 0.45
N ASN A 120 1.64 10.78 1.29
CA ASN A 120 3.06 10.53 1.09
C ASN A 120 3.42 9.04 1.21
N ILE A 121 2.93 8.36 2.26
CA ILE A 121 3.32 6.96 2.50
C ILE A 121 2.56 5.95 1.63
N ARG A 122 1.29 6.22 1.32
CA ARG A 122 0.43 5.32 0.52
C ARG A 122 0.53 5.61 -0.97
N ILE A 123 0.10 6.81 -1.36
CA ILE A 123 -0.01 7.17 -2.79
C ILE A 123 1.36 7.35 -3.41
N LEU A 124 2.19 8.26 -2.87
CA LEU A 124 3.52 8.51 -3.43
C LEU A 124 4.40 7.26 -3.31
N GLY A 125 4.39 6.61 -2.14
CA GLY A 125 5.11 5.34 -1.93
C GLY A 125 4.72 4.24 -2.92
N GLY A 126 3.43 3.98 -3.09
CA GLY A 126 2.90 2.96 -4.01
C GLY A 126 3.17 3.26 -5.49
N LEU A 127 3.08 4.53 -5.90
CA LEU A 127 3.42 4.93 -7.27
C LEU A 127 4.91 4.73 -7.57
N LEU A 128 5.79 5.09 -6.63
CA LEU A 128 7.24 4.93 -6.78
C LEU A 128 7.66 3.46 -6.79
N SER A 129 7.14 2.64 -5.87
CA SER A 129 7.42 1.20 -5.83
C SER A 129 6.86 0.50 -7.08
N GLY A 130 5.63 0.85 -7.48
CA GLY A 130 4.99 0.41 -8.71
C GLY A 130 5.81 0.76 -9.96
N HIS A 131 6.33 2.00 -10.04
CA HIS A 131 7.22 2.43 -11.12
C HIS A 131 8.47 1.55 -11.22
N MET A 132 9.17 1.32 -10.10
CA MET A 132 10.38 0.48 -10.07
C MET A 132 10.13 -0.94 -10.57
N HIS A 133 8.95 -1.51 -10.28
CA HIS A 133 8.55 -2.81 -10.79
C HIS A 133 8.09 -2.77 -12.24
N ALA A 134 7.34 -1.75 -12.65
CA ALA A 134 6.83 -1.57 -14.01
C ALA A 134 7.97 -1.46 -15.02
N GLN A 135 9.02 -0.69 -14.71
CA GLN A 135 10.23 -0.60 -15.55
C GLN A 135 10.89 -1.95 -15.83
N LYS A 136 10.80 -2.90 -14.89
CA LYS A 136 11.42 -4.23 -15.01
C LYS A 136 10.51 -5.27 -15.67
N ILE A 137 9.19 -5.13 -15.48
CA ILE A 137 8.22 -6.19 -15.81
C ILE A 137 7.45 -5.89 -17.10
N LEU A 138 7.21 -4.61 -17.43
CA LEU A 138 6.35 -4.19 -18.52
C LEU A 138 7.18 -3.61 -19.68
N PRO A 139 7.34 -4.33 -20.82
CA PRO A 139 8.24 -3.92 -21.90
C PRO A 139 7.90 -2.60 -22.59
N LYS A 140 6.65 -2.13 -22.48
CA LYS A 140 6.14 -0.91 -23.13
C LYS A 140 5.84 0.22 -22.13
N TYR A 141 6.24 0.06 -20.88
CA TYR A 141 5.97 1.06 -19.85
C TYR A 141 6.85 2.30 -20.07
N THR A 142 6.22 3.47 -20.12
CA THR A 142 6.86 4.75 -20.47
C THR A 142 7.12 5.66 -19.28
N GLY A 143 6.83 5.20 -18.05
CA GLY A 143 7.07 5.98 -16.84
C GLY A 143 5.84 6.71 -16.28
N GLY A 144 4.62 6.46 -16.75
CA GLY A 144 3.45 7.24 -16.36
C GLY A 144 3.15 7.23 -14.85
N LEU A 145 3.44 6.14 -14.12
CA LEU A 145 3.38 6.16 -12.64
C LEU A 145 4.35 7.17 -11.98
N LEU A 146 5.55 7.36 -12.54
CA LEU A 146 6.50 8.37 -12.05
C LEU A 146 6.00 9.77 -12.38
N ASP A 147 5.42 9.97 -13.56
CA ASP A 147 4.79 11.25 -13.92
C ASP A 147 3.65 11.58 -12.96
N LYS A 148 2.78 10.60 -12.67
CA LYS A 148 1.72 10.69 -11.65
C LYS A 148 2.27 11.02 -10.26
N ALA A 149 3.36 10.40 -9.85
CA ALA A 149 4.03 10.69 -8.58
C ALA A 149 4.50 12.16 -8.51
N GLY A 150 5.04 12.70 -9.62
CA GLY A 150 5.40 14.12 -9.73
C GLY A 150 4.20 15.09 -9.67
N LEU A 151 2.99 14.60 -9.94
CA LEU A 151 1.74 15.36 -9.83
C LEU A 151 1.12 15.32 -8.43
N VAL A 152 1.65 14.51 -7.50
CA VAL A 152 1.24 14.53 -6.09
C VAL A 152 1.77 15.82 -5.46
N LYS A 153 1.14 16.94 -5.82
CA LYS A 153 1.40 18.27 -5.28
C LYS A 153 0.51 18.46 -4.08
N LEU A 154 1.10 18.36 -2.90
CA LEU A 154 0.46 18.78 -1.66
C LEU A 154 0.46 20.31 -1.66
N GLN A 155 -0.55 20.93 -2.28
CA GLN A 155 -0.74 22.38 -2.14
C GLN A 155 -1.06 22.67 -0.68
N CYS A 156 -0.13 23.34 -0.01
CA CYS A 156 -0.34 23.84 1.34
C CYS A 156 -1.07 25.19 1.23
N GLY A 157 -2.31 25.27 1.74
CA GLY A 157 -2.93 26.55 2.09
C GLY A 157 -3.54 27.40 0.97
N LEU A 158 -4.52 26.87 0.22
CA LEU A 158 -5.59 27.69 -0.37
C LEU A 158 -6.94 27.33 0.24
N GLY A 159 -6.98 27.29 1.58
CA GLY A 159 -8.24 27.42 2.29
C GLY A 159 -8.75 28.85 2.11
N THR A 160 -9.60 29.08 1.11
CA THR A 160 -10.65 30.09 1.28
C THR A 160 -11.65 29.48 2.26
N GLN A 161 -11.49 29.76 3.55
CA GLN A 161 -12.63 29.69 4.47
C GLN A 161 -13.61 30.81 4.05
N PRO A 162 -14.84 30.50 3.60
CA PRO A 162 -15.87 31.53 3.58
C PRO A 162 -16.25 31.86 5.03
N ALA A 163 -16.33 33.17 5.30
CA ALA A 163 -16.83 33.75 6.55
C ALA A 163 -18.31 33.42 6.81
#